data_AF-K3WTC9-F1
#
_entry.id   AF-K3WTC9-F1
#
_cell.length_a   1.000
_cell.length_b   1.000
_cell.length_c   1.000
_cell.angle_alpha   90.00
_cell.angle_beta   90.00
_cell.angle_gamma   90.00
#
_symmetry.space_group_name_H-M   'P 1'
#
loop_
_entity.id
_entity.type
_entity.pdbx_description
1 polymer ?
#
loop_
_entity_poly.entity_id
_entity_poly.type
_entity_poly.pdbx_seq_one_letter_code
_entity_poly.pdbx_strand_id
1 'polypeptide(L)'
;MAPATPPWWRTRRLALARSLLLGQVVVMLLLEAWSLVDMRRFRVAHANAMNHARAFQEYADSLLAQNSSELQSWMHENNETDEVPTDERMHLSLLHAAYVAHRDRIVSKPGPDQQNDNKNLQLLFTPEHPNLLDKLRQCLDVDIFIPSGIRGFGYCEDAVGYAKFLKSRLLPYWALEIPLSDATLNRTVTYHELCPKTPIVLFNHYWDGVLDTPHFPKDKSVYLMPNVEMYELNQNHFWNVDAVLCKTRTCYERVANLYT
;
A
#
# COMPACT_ATOMS: atom_id res chain seq x y z
N MET A 1 -14.32 -69.83 30.38
CA MET A 1 -13.86 -70.22 29.02
C MET A 1 -14.23 -69.10 28.06
N ALA A 2 -13.26 -68.33 27.56
CA ALA A 2 -13.51 -67.26 26.59
C ALA A 2 -13.59 -67.84 25.16
N PRO A 3 -14.53 -67.40 24.31
CA PRO A 3 -14.69 -67.96 22.98
C PRO A 3 -13.55 -67.51 22.04
N ALA A 4 -13.00 -68.48 21.31
CA ALA A 4 -11.96 -68.25 20.32
C ALA A 4 -12.50 -67.43 19.14
N THR A 5 -11.75 -66.40 18.74
CA THR A 5 -12.11 -65.53 17.62
C THR A 5 -11.93 -66.27 16.28
N PRO A 6 -12.90 -66.19 15.35
CA PRO A 6 -12.86 -66.98 14.12
C PRO A 6 -11.81 -66.45 13.11
N PRO A 7 -11.20 -67.32 12.30
CA PRO A 7 -10.01 -67.00 11.46
C PRO A 7 -10.20 -65.86 10.47
N TRP A 8 -11.42 -65.64 9.98
CA TRP A 8 -11.76 -64.64 8.96
C TRP A 8 -11.75 -63.19 9.46
N TRP A 9 -11.74 -62.97 10.78
CA TRP A 9 -11.62 -61.63 11.38
C TRP A 9 -10.23 -61.02 11.19
N ARG A 10 -9.18 -61.85 11.20
CA ARG A 10 -7.79 -61.38 11.03
C ARG A 10 -7.52 -60.92 9.60
N THR A 11 -8.05 -61.63 8.61
CA THR A 11 -7.87 -61.29 7.18
C THR A 11 -8.63 -60.02 6.81
N ARG A 12 -9.86 -59.80 7.32
CA ARG A 12 -10.60 -58.54 7.10
C ARG A 12 -9.93 -57.34 7.76
N ARG A 13 -9.38 -57.48 8.97
CA ARG A 13 -8.62 -56.40 9.63
C ARG A 13 -7.34 -56.05 8.89
N LEU A 14 -6.61 -57.04 8.36
CA LEU A 14 -5.44 -56.79 7.53
C LEU A 14 -5.78 -56.12 6.20
N ALA A 15 -6.89 -56.49 5.56
CA ALA A 15 -7.35 -55.85 4.33
C ALA A 15 -7.76 -54.39 4.58
N LEU A 16 -8.54 -54.11 5.63
CA LEU A 16 -8.92 -52.75 6.03
C LEU A 16 -7.70 -51.89 6.41
N ALA A 17 -6.76 -52.44 7.18
CA ALA A 17 -5.53 -51.74 7.54
C ALA A 17 -4.68 -51.41 6.31
N ARG A 18 -4.59 -52.32 5.33
CA ARG A 18 -3.90 -52.07 4.05
C ARG A 18 -4.60 -50.98 3.23
N SER A 19 -5.93 -50.99 3.14
CA SER A 19 -6.68 -49.95 2.42
C SER A 19 -6.55 -48.58 3.06
N LEU A 20 -6.52 -48.50 4.41
CA LEU A 20 -6.29 -47.25 5.15
C LEU A 20 -4.87 -46.70 4.93
N LEU A 21 -3.86 -47.57 4.97
CA LEU A 21 -2.47 -47.19 4.67
C LEU A 21 -2.31 -46.70 3.22
N LEU A 22 -2.91 -47.41 2.25
CA LEU A 22 -2.94 -46.98 0.85
C LEU A 22 -3.62 -45.61 0.69
N GLY A 23 -4.75 -45.38 1.38
CA GLY A 23 -5.43 -44.09 1.39
C GLY A 23 -4.57 -42.95 1.95
N GLN A 24 -3.86 -43.18 3.06
CA GLN A 24 -2.96 -42.19 3.66
C GLN A 24 -1.78 -41.85 2.75
N VAL A 25 -1.19 -42.85 2.08
CA VAL A 25 -0.09 -42.64 1.13
C VAL A 25 -0.57 -41.82 -0.08
N VAL A 26 -1.77 -42.08 -0.61
CA VAL A 26 -2.34 -41.29 -1.72
C VAL A 26 -2.59 -39.84 -1.32
N VAL A 27 -3.13 -39.58 -0.12
CA VAL A 27 -3.35 -38.21 0.37
C VAL A 27 -2.03 -37.46 0.55
N MET A 28 -1.01 -38.10 1.13
CA MET A 28 0.33 -37.51 1.25
C MET A 28 0.91 -37.14 -0.11
N LEU A 29 0.84 -38.04 -1.10
CA LEU A 29 1.33 -37.78 -2.45
C LEU A 29 0.54 -36.66 -3.15
N LEU A 30 -0.76 -36.54 -2.91
CA LEU A 30 -1.57 -35.45 -3.45
C LEU A 30 -1.22 -34.10 -2.81
N LEU A 31 -0.93 -34.06 -1.51
CA LEU A 31 -0.49 -32.86 -0.79
C LEU A 31 0.91 -32.43 -1.25
N GLU A 32 1.84 -33.37 -1.46
CA GLU A 32 3.16 -33.09 -2.02
C GLU A 32 3.07 -32.63 -3.49
N ALA A 33 2.19 -33.23 -4.29
CA ALA A 33 1.97 -32.77 -5.67
C ALA A 33 1.36 -31.36 -5.70
N TRP A 34 0.42 -31.06 -4.81
CA TRP A 34 -0.15 -29.72 -4.66
C TRP A 34 0.90 -28.70 -4.22
N SER A 35 1.73 -29.02 -3.21
CA SER A 35 2.81 -28.13 -2.77
C SER A 35 3.85 -27.90 -3.87
N LEU A 36 4.14 -28.90 -4.70
CA LEU A 36 5.02 -28.76 -5.86
C LEU A 36 4.41 -27.90 -6.98
N VAL A 37 3.11 -28.02 -7.23
CA VAL A 37 2.40 -27.16 -8.20
C VAL A 37 2.34 -25.71 -7.70
N ASP A 38 2.09 -25.52 -6.41
CA ASP A 38 2.05 -24.19 -5.78
C ASP A 38 3.44 -23.55 -5.78
N MET A 39 4.49 -24.31 -5.46
CA MET A 39 5.88 -23.87 -5.60
C MET A 39 6.27 -23.54 -7.04
N ARG A 40 5.75 -24.27 -8.04
CA ARG A 40 5.96 -23.91 -9.46
C ARG A 40 5.23 -22.62 -9.82
N ARG A 41 3.98 -22.44 -9.38
CA ARG A 41 3.22 -21.19 -9.59
C ARG A 41 3.90 -20.00 -8.90
N PHE A 42 4.39 -20.20 -7.68
CA PHE A 42 5.15 -19.20 -6.94
C PHE A 42 6.46 -18.86 -7.67
N ARG A 43 7.19 -19.84 -8.20
CA ARG A 43 8.39 -19.60 -9.02
C ARG A 43 8.09 -18.88 -10.33
N VAL A 44 6.98 -19.18 -11.00
CA VAL A 44 6.58 -18.48 -12.24
C VAL A 44 6.12 -17.05 -11.93
N ALA A 45 5.32 -16.85 -10.89
CA ALA A 45 4.92 -15.52 -10.42
C ALA A 45 6.14 -14.69 -9.98
N HIS A 46 7.07 -15.31 -9.24
CA HIS A 46 8.33 -14.70 -8.83
C HIS A 46 9.23 -14.42 -10.04
N ALA A 47 9.33 -15.32 -11.03
CA ALA A 47 10.10 -15.08 -12.25
C ALA A 47 9.49 -13.96 -13.09
N ASN A 48 8.16 -13.88 -13.19
CA ASN A 48 7.46 -12.80 -13.88
C ASN A 48 7.58 -11.47 -13.12
N ALA A 49 7.52 -11.49 -11.79
CA ALA A 49 7.77 -10.33 -10.94
C ALA A 49 9.24 -9.89 -11.05
N MET A 50 10.19 -10.82 -11.12
CA MET A 50 11.62 -10.55 -11.33
C MET A 50 11.90 -10.03 -12.75
N ASN A 51 11.15 -10.46 -13.76
CA ASN A 51 11.26 -9.94 -15.12
C ASN A 51 10.64 -8.54 -15.24
N HIS A 52 9.52 -8.26 -14.58
CA HIS A 52 8.97 -6.91 -14.47
C HIS A 52 9.86 -6.01 -13.63
N ALA A 53 10.38 -6.50 -12.51
CA ALA A 53 11.36 -5.82 -11.70
C ALA A 53 12.64 -5.57 -12.49
N ARG A 54 13.12 -6.50 -13.32
CA ARG A 54 14.27 -6.29 -14.20
C ARG A 54 13.98 -5.28 -15.31
N ALA A 55 12.80 -5.30 -15.92
CA ALA A 55 12.42 -4.30 -16.93
C ALA A 55 12.21 -2.91 -16.31
N PHE A 56 11.65 -2.85 -15.10
CA PHE A 56 11.50 -1.63 -14.31
C PHE A 56 12.86 -1.15 -13.78
N GLN A 57 13.75 -2.05 -13.39
CA GLN A 57 15.12 -1.77 -12.97
C GLN A 57 15.94 -1.31 -14.17
N GLU A 58 15.82 -1.90 -15.36
CA GLU A 58 16.51 -1.43 -16.57
C GLU A 58 15.97 -0.06 -17.02
N TYR A 59 14.66 0.19 -16.88
CA TYR A 59 14.06 1.50 -17.12
C TYR A 59 14.51 2.52 -16.07
N ALA A 60 14.46 2.15 -14.79
CA ALA A 60 14.91 2.97 -13.67
C ALA A 60 16.41 3.21 -13.73
N ASP A 61 17.24 2.23 -14.09
CA ASP A 61 18.68 2.34 -14.28
C ASP A 61 18.99 3.18 -15.52
N SER A 62 18.18 3.13 -16.58
CA SER A 62 18.32 4.04 -17.72
C SER A 62 17.95 5.49 -17.36
N LEU A 63 16.92 5.69 -16.54
CA LEU A 63 16.53 6.97 -15.98
C LEU A 63 17.53 7.47 -14.94
N LEU A 64 18.10 6.59 -14.12
CA LEU A 64 19.10 6.86 -13.10
C LEU A 64 20.48 7.05 -13.73
N ALA A 65 20.80 6.45 -14.86
CA ALA A 65 22.04 6.70 -15.58
C ALA A 65 21.98 8.04 -16.34
N GLN A 66 20.81 8.41 -16.88
CA GLN A 66 20.59 9.73 -17.48
C GLN A 66 20.46 10.84 -16.43
N ASN A 67 19.81 10.57 -15.29
CA ASN A 67 19.60 11.52 -14.21
C ASN A 67 20.59 11.34 -13.05
N SER A 68 21.62 10.48 -13.08
CA SER A 68 22.48 10.25 -11.90
C SER A 68 23.18 11.54 -11.47
N SER A 69 23.69 12.31 -12.44
CA SER A 69 24.28 13.61 -12.16
C SER A 69 23.25 14.65 -11.76
N GLU A 70 22.05 14.63 -12.34
CA GLU A 70 20.96 15.58 -12.06
C GLU A 70 20.27 15.30 -10.71
N LEU A 71 20.14 14.01 -10.36
CA LEU A 71 19.62 13.45 -9.12
C LEU A 71 20.63 13.63 -7.97
N GLN A 72 21.92 13.53 -8.25
CA GLN A 72 22.95 13.94 -7.31
C GLN A 72 23.00 15.48 -7.19
N SER A 73 22.74 16.23 -8.27
CA SER A 73 22.69 17.69 -8.27
C SER A 73 21.59 18.21 -7.35
N TRP A 74 20.29 17.91 -7.54
CA TRP A 74 19.22 18.42 -6.64
C TRP A 74 19.33 17.93 -5.19
N MET A 75 19.93 16.76 -4.92
CA MET A 75 20.18 16.30 -3.54
C MET A 75 21.39 16.98 -2.88
N HIS A 76 22.28 17.61 -3.67
CA HIS A 76 23.43 18.39 -3.20
C HIS A 76 23.26 19.91 -3.34
N GLU A 77 22.41 20.37 -4.27
CA GLU A 77 22.01 21.74 -4.52
C GLU A 77 20.91 22.15 -3.55
N ASN A 78 21.22 22.08 -2.26
CA ASN A 78 20.72 23.10 -1.37
C ASN A 78 21.94 23.93 -1.02
N ASN A 79 22.10 25.10 -1.65
CA ASN A 79 22.86 26.13 -0.96
C ASN A 79 22.17 26.28 0.41
N GLU A 80 22.91 26.21 1.52
CA GLU A 80 22.37 26.37 2.88
C GLU A 80 21.57 27.68 3.09
N THR A 81 21.55 28.56 2.07
CA THR A 81 20.86 29.84 2.02
C THR A 81 19.45 29.79 1.41
N ASP A 82 19.02 28.70 0.76
CA ASP A 82 17.70 28.62 0.14
C ASP A 82 16.64 28.24 1.19
N GLU A 83 16.28 29.21 2.04
CA GLU A 83 15.16 29.06 2.96
C GLU A 83 13.86 28.82 2.18
N VAL A 84 13.03 27.89 2.68
CA VAL A 84 11.65 27.72 2.20
C VAL A 84 10.93 29.08 2.35
N PRO A 85 10.33 29.62 1.27
CA PRO A 85 9.63 30.90 1.31
C PRO A 85 8.63 31.01 2.47
N THR A 86 8.48 32.20 3.05
CA THR A 86 7.63 32.39 4.25
C THR A 86 6.16 32.07 4.01
N ASP A 87 5.64 32.39 2.82
CA ASP A 87 4.30 32.04 2.37
C ASP A 87 4.15 30.51 2.22
N GLU A 88 5.17 29.83 1.70
CA GLU A 88 5.21 28.37 1.60
C GLU A 88 5.17 27.71 2.99
N ARG A 89 5.97 28.19 3.94
CA ARG A 89 5.98 27.72 5.34
C ARG A 89 4.64 27.96 6.03
N MET A 90 4.05 29.13 5.83
CA MET A 90 2.73 29.47 6.38
C MET A 90 1.65 28.53 5.81
N HIS A 91 1.67 28.28 4.50
CA HIS A 91 0.73 27.39 3.86
C HIS A 91 0.86 25.96 4.39
N LEU A 92 2.07 25.41 4.49
CA LEU A 92 2.29 24.09 5.09
C LEU A 92 1.80 24.02 6.53
N SER A 93 2.03 25.08 7.32
CA SER A 93 1.59 25.18 8.72
C SER A 93 0.06 25.21 8.86
N LEU A 94 -0.64 25.92 7.98
CA LEU A 94 -2.11 25.96 7.97
C LEU A 94 -2.70 24.61 7.55
N LEU A 95 -2.13 23.96 6.53
CA LEU A 95 -2.57 22.64 6.09
C LEU A 95 -2.33 21.59 7.18
N HIS A 96 -1.19 21.66 7.85
CA HIS A 96 -0.87 20.82 9.00
C HIS A 96 -1.87 20.98 10.14
N ALA A 97 -2.15 22.22 10.55
CA ALA A 97 -3.09 22.54 11.61
C ALA A 97 -4.51 22.00 11.27
N ALA A 98 -4.97 22.22 10.04
CA ALA A 98 -6.25 21.69 9.56
C ALA A 98 -6.28 20.16 9.63
N TYR A 99 -5.20 19.50 9.23
CA TYR A 99 -5.14 18.04 9.21
C TYR A 99 -5.12 17.43 10.62
N VAL A 100 -4.36 18.02 11.54
CA VAL A 100 -4.33 17.61 12.96
C VAL A 100 -5.68 17.81 13.64
N ALA A 101 -6.42 18.87 13.29
CA ALA A 101 -7.76 19.17 13.83
C ALA A 101 -8.85 18.24 13.25
N HIS A 102 -8.69 17.76 12.02
CA HIS A 102 -9.70 17.01 11.28
C HIS A 102 -9.21 15.61 10.89
N ARG A 103 -8.76 14.85 11.89
CA ARG A 103 -8.12 13.54 11.70
C ARG A 103 -8.99 12.55 10.94
N ASP A 104 -10.30 12.56 11.12
CA ASP A 104 -11.17 11.59 10.45
C ASP A 104 -11.81 12.11 9.15
N ARG A 105 -11.24 13.17 8.55
CA ARG A 105 -11.74 13.71 7.28
C ARG A 105 -10.79 13.42 6.13
N ILE A 106 -11.33 13.37 4.92
CA ILE A 106 -10.50 13.53 3.73
C ILE A 106 -10.05 14.98 3.68
N VAL A 107 -8.75 15.20 3.53
CA VAL A 107 -8.19 16.53 3.25
C VAL A 107 -7.80 16.57 1.79
N SER A 108 -8.55 17.35 1.00
CA SER A 108 -8.32 17.49 -0.43
C SER A 108 -7.01 18.24 -0.74
N LYS A 109 -6.63 18.23 -2.02
CA LYS A 109 -5.50 19.02 -2.50
C LYS A 109 -5.66 20.49 -2.09
N PRO A 110 -4.57 21.15 -1.66
CA PRO A 110 -4.64 22.54 -1.27
C PRO A 110 -5.07 23.44 -2.44
N GLY A 111 -6.01 24.36 -2.18
CA GLY A 111 -6.46 25.39 -3.13
C GLY A 111 -5.79 26.76 -2.90
N PRO A 112 -6.07 27.76 -3.77
CA PRO A 112 -5.65 29.14 -3.52
C PRO A 112 -6.34 29.68 -2.27
N ASP A 113 -5.67 30.57 -1.54
CA ASP A 113 -6.17 31.26 -0.34
C ASP A 113 -6.33 30.41 0.93
N GLN A 114 -5.31 29.60 1.24
CA GLN A 114 -5.30 28.77 2.47
C GLN A 114 -5.33 29.54 3.78
N GLN A 115 -5.19 30.86 3.78
CA GLN A 115 -5.41 31.68 4.97
C GLN A 115 -6.89 31.92 5.27
N ASN A 116 -7.80 31.51 4.38
CA ASN A 116 -9.24 31.68 4.55
C ASN A 116 -9.89 30.38 5.03
N ASP A 117 -10.21 30.31 6.32
CA ASP A 117 -10.82 29.14 6.95
C ASP A 117 -12.10 28.68 6.24
N ASN A 118 -12.96 29.61 5.81
CA ASN A 118 -14.21 29.25 5.13
C ASN A 118 -13.96 28.57 3.78
N LYS A 119 -12.90 28.95 3.06
CA LYS A 119 -12.49 28.27 1.82
C LYS A 119 -11.89 26.89 2.12
N ASN A 120 -11.12 26.78 3.19
CA ASN A 120 -10.50 25.52 3.61
C ASN A 120 -11.51 24.48 4.08
N LEU A 121 -12.60 24.89 4.75
CA LEU A 121 -13.66 23.97 5.18
C LEU A 121 -14.27 23.18 4.00
N GLN A 122 -14.28 23.77 2.80
CA GLN A 122 -14.77 23.11 1.58
C GLN A 122 -13.81 22.06 1.02
N LEU A 123 -12.58 21.99 1.53
CA LEU A 123 -11.57 21.00 1.17
C LEU A 123 -11.57 19.79 2.12
N LEU A 124 -12.45 19.78 3.13
CA LEU A 124 -12.61 18.72 4.09
C LEU A 124 -13.87 17.91 3.79
N PHE A 125 -13.74 16.62 3.53
CA PHE A 125 -14.89 15.77 3.24
C PHE A 125 -15.15 14.77 4.36
N THR A 126 -16.43 14.63 4.71
CA THR A 126 -16.96 13.61 5.63
C THR A 126 -17.72 12.55 4.84
N PRO A 127 -18.07 11.40 5.43
CA PRO A 127 -18.89 10.38 4.78
C PRO A 127 -20.23 10.93 4.24
N GLU A 128 -20.83 11.90 4.93
CA GLU A 128 -22.13 12.50 4.59
C GLU A 128 -22.00 13.69 3.62
N HIS A 129 -20.80 13.97 3.10
CA HIS A 129 -20.58 15.11 2.24
C HIS A 129 -21.43 14.99 0.95
N PRO A 130 -22.26 16.00 0.60
CA PRO A 130 -23.33 15.85 -0.40
C PRO A 130 -22.86 15.49 -1.81
N ASN A 131 -21.60 15.81 -2.14
CA ASN A 131 -20.98 15.50 -3.42
C ASN A 131 -19.74 14.60 -3.27
N LEU A 132 -19.69 13.76 -2.23
CA LEU A 132 -18.52 12.93 -1.93
C LEU A 132 -18.10 12.07 -3.13
N LEU A 133 -19.06 11.42 -3.80
CA LEU A 133 -18.82 10.60 -4.99
C LEU A 133 -18.09 11.39 -6.09
N ASP A 134 -18.57 12.58 -6.44
CA ASP A 134 -17.98 13.39 -7.50
C ASP A 134 -16.60 13.93 -7.12
N LYS A 135 -16.37 14.19 -5.82
CA LYS A 135 -15.04 14.57 -5.31
C LYS A 135 -14.08 13.38 -5.36
N LEU A 136 -14.52 12.18 -5.02
CA LEU A 136 -13.68 10.98 -5.05
C LEU A 136 -13.36 10.52 -6.48
N ARG A 137 -14.32 10.64 -7.40
CA ARG A 137 -14.17 10.31 -8.83
C ARG A 137 -13.14 11.18 -9.56
N GLN A 138 -12.77 12.33 -8.99
CA GLN A 138 -11.62 13.11 -9.46
C GLN A 138 -10.32 12.45 -9.03
N CYS A 139 -9.90 11.45 -9.81
CA CYS A 139 -8.69 10.68 -9.55
C CYS A 139 -7.45 11.54 -9.74
N LEU A 140 -6.61 11.57 -8.71
CA LEU A 140 -5.32 12.25 -8.71
C LEU A 140 -4.22 11.28 -9.16
N ASP A 141 -3.04 11.83 -9.44
CA ASP A 141 -1.86 11.03 -9.82
C ASP A 141 -1.42 10.09 -8.70
N VAL A 142 -1.76 10.43 -7.46
CA VAL A 142 -1.50 9.65 -6.26
C VAL A 142 -2.45 10.09 -5.16
N ASP A 143 -2.88 9.17 -4.31
CA ASP A 143 -3.59 9.45 -3.06
C ASP A 143 -2.77 8.93 -1.87
N ILE A 144 -2.89 9.59 -0.72
CA ILE A 144 -2.09 9.27 0.47
C ILE A 144 -3.00 8.70 1.54
N PHE A 145 -2.76 7.46 1.94
CA PHE A 145 -3.46 6.88 3.08
C PHE A 145 -2.66 7.12 4.36
N ILE A 146 -3.35 7.61 5.38
CA ILE A 146 -2.81 7.75 6.73
C ILE A 146 -3.90 7.28 7.70
N PRO A 147 -3.64 6.27 8.53
CA PRO A 147 -4.61 5.82 9.51
C PRO A 147 -4.80 6.81 10.64
N SER A 148 -6.02 6.85 11.20
CA SER A 148 -6.42 7.84 12.20
C SER A 148 -5.54 7.83 13.47
N GLY A 149 -4.97 6.67 13.82
CA GLY A 149 -4.08 6.51 14.97
C GLY A 149 -2.77 7.29 14.90
N ILE A 150 -2.30 7.62 13.69
CA ILE A 150 -1.03 8.35 13.48
C ILE A 150 -1.22 9.76 12.91
N ARG A 151 -2.47 10.24 12.77
CA ARG A 151 -2.77 11.62 12.35
C ARG A 151 -2.51 12.63 13.47
N GLY A 152 -1.29 12.64 13.98
CA GLY A 152 -0.75 13.56 14.96
C GLY A 152 0.36 14.43 14.38
N PHE A 153 0.96 15.30 15.20
CA PHE A 153 1.88 16.33 14.72
C PHE A 153 3.01 15.82 13.81
N GLY A 154 3.63 14.68 14.11
CA GLY A 154 4.74 14.14 13.31
C GLY A 154 4.31 13.70 11.90
N TYR A 155 3.56 12.60 11.77
CA TYR A 155 3.17 12.08 10.45
C TYR A 155 2.25 13.01 9.66
N CYS A 156 1.51 13.90 10.33
CA CYS A 156 0.77 14.95 9.64
C CYS A 156 1.69 15.91 8.88
N GLU A 157 2.85 16.28 9.43
CA GLU A 157 3.81 17.20 8.80
C GLU A 157 4.28 16.64 7.46
N ASP A 158 4.72 15.39 7.49
CA ASP A 158 5.14 14.66 6.30
C ASP A 158 4.00 14.54 5.28
N ALA A 159 2.81 14.12 5.74
CA ALA A 159 1.66 13.89 4.89
C ALA A 159 1.21 15.17 4.16
N VAL A 160 1.20 16.31 4.84
CA VAL A 160 0.80 17.57 4.20
C VAL A 160 1.82 18.08 3.18
N GLY A 161 3.10 17.79 3.39
CA GLY A 161 4.14 18.04 2.39
C GLY A 161 3.84 17.29 1.09
N TYR A 162 3.63 15.97 1.19
CA TYR A 162 3.26 15.17 0.03
C TYR A 162 1.93 15.61 -0.59
N ALA A 163 0.90 15.87 0.21
CA ALA A 163 -0.40 16.32 -0.28
C ALA A 163 -0.28 17.62 -1.10
N LYS A 164 0.52 18.57 -0.63
CA LYS A 164 0.75 19.85 -1.32
C LYS A 164 1.52 19.65 -2.62
N PHE A 165 2.72 19.08 -2.56
CA PHE A 165 3.63 19.06 -3.71
C PHE A 165 3.24 18.02 -4.76
N LEU A 166 2.62 16.91 -4.36
CA LEU A 166 2.06 15.92 -5.29
C LEU A 166 0.63 16.26 -5.73
N LYS A 167 0.07 17.40 -5.30
CA LYS A 167 -1.32 17.82 -5.57
C LYS A 167 -2.33 16.71 -5.24
N SER A 168 -2.06 16.00 -4.15
CA SER A 168 -2.75 14.80 -3.70
C SER A 168 -3.79 15.13 -2.61
N ARG A 169 -4.45 14.11 -2.07
CA ARG A 169 -5.33 14.21 -0.89
C ARG A 169 -5.00 13.14 0.14
N LEU A 170 -5.34 13.44 1.39
CA LEU A 170 -5.14 12.56 2.53
C LEU A 170 -6.42 11.77 2.79
N LEU A 171 -6.36 10.45 2.69
CA LEU A 171 -7.49 9.53 2.82
C LEU A 171 -7.46 8.81 4.18
N PRO A 172 -8.52 8.94 5.00
CA PRO A 172 -8.72 8.08 6.16
C PRO A 172 -9.21 6.69 5.71
N TYR A 173 -9.19 5.72 6.61
CA TYR A 173 -9.57 4.34 6.32
C TYR A 173 -10.98 4.22 5.72
N TRP A 174 -11.95 4.94 6.29
CA TRP A 174 -13.33 4.90 5.78
C TRP A 174 -13.44 5.35 4.32
N ALA A 175 -12.56 6.23 3.84
CA ALA A 175 -12.65 6.73 2.46
C ALA A 175 -12.31 5.65 1.42
N LEU A 176 -11.56 4.62 1.80
CA LEU A 176 -11.22 3.49 0.95
C LEU A 176 -12.35 2.45 0.91
N GLU A 177 -13.06 2.27 2.03
CA GLU A 177 -14.06 1.22 2.21
C GLU A 177 -15.51 1.69 2.04
N ILE A 178 -15.78 3.00 2.02
CA ILE A 178 -17.14 3.50 1.97
C ILE A 178 -17.85 3.08 0.67
N PRO A 179 -19.04 2.45 0.75
CA PRO A 179 -19.87 2.19 -0.41
C PRO A 179 -20.49 3.50 -0.91
N LEU A 180 -20.23 3.86 -2.17
CA LEU A 180 -20.75 5.07 -2.79
C LEU A 180 -21.84 4.72 -3.81
N SER A 181 -23.04 5.27 -3.66
CA SER A 181 -24.13 5.03 -4.61
C SER A 181 -23.93 5.85 -5.88
N ASP A 182 -23.76 5.18 -7.03
CA ASP A 182 -23.65 5.82 -8.33
C ASP A 182 -24.96 5.68 -9.11
N ALA A 183 -25.71 6.78 -9.20
CA ALA A 183 -26.97 6.82 -9.93
C ALA A 183 -26.82 6.57 -11.44
N THR A 184 -25.66 6.89 -12.02
CA THR A 184 -25.39 6.72 -13.46
C THR A 184 -25.22 5.24 -13.80
N LEU A 185 -24.55 4.50 -12.91
CA LEU A 185 -24.31 3.07 -13.06
C LEU A 185 -25.40 2.21 -12.40
N ASN A 186 -26.34 2.84 -11.70
CA ASN A 186 -27.40 2.22 -10.90
C ASN A 186 -26.85 1.12 -9.96
N ARG A 187 -25.70 1.38 -9.34
CA ARG A 187 -25.04 0.45 -8.42
C ARG A 187 -24.16 1.19 -7.43
N THR A 188 -23.75 0.49 -6.39
CA THR A 188 -22.70 0.95 -5.49
C THR A 188 -21.33 0.72 -6.13
N VAL A 189 -20.44 1.68 -5.93
CA VAL A 189 -19.03 1.64 -6.32
C VAL A 189 -18.16 1.88 -5.09
N THR A 190 -16.97 1.27 -5.08
CA THR A 190 -15.93 1.54 -4.09
C THR A 190 -14.96 2.62 -4.59
N TYR A 191 -14.17 3.17 -3.69
CA TYR A 191 -13.09 4.09 -4.06
C TYR A 191 -12.10 3.46 -5.07
N HIS A 192 -11.77 2.19 -4.87
CA HIS A 192 -10.85 1.46 -5.74
C HIS A 192 -11.40 1.27 -7.16
N GLU A 193 -12.72 1.14 -7.32
CA GLU A 193 -13.37 1.12 -8.64
C GLU A 193 -13.45 2.49 -9.29
N LEU A 194 -13.57 3.56 -8.50
CA LEU A 194 -13.57 4.94 -9.02
C LEU A 194 -12.19 5.30 -9.58
N CYS A 195 -11.13 4.99 -8.84
CA CYS A 195 -9.76 5.35 -9.18
C CYS A 195 -8.84 4.13 -9.24
N PRO A 196 -9.04 3.19 -10.18
CA PRO A 196 -8.31 1.91 -10.20
C PRO A 196 -6.81 2.08 -10.43
N LYS A 197 -6.39 3.15 -11.13
CA LYS A 197 -4.99 3.40 -11.48
C LYS A 197 -4.28 4.42 -10.60
N THR A 198 -4.99 5.07 -9.68
CA THR A 198 -4.35 6.00 -8.73
C THR A 198 -3.58 5.20 -7.68
N PRO A 199 -2.25 5.30 -7.59
CA PRO A 199 -1.47 4.65 -6.53
C PRO A 199 -1.83 5.18 -5.15
N ILE A 200 -1.63 4.36 -4.13
CA ILE A 200 -1.78 4.76 -2.72
C ILE A 200 -0.42 4.82 -2.05
N VAL A 201 -0.08 5.97 -1.48
CA VAL A 201 1.11 6.13 -0.63
C VAL A 201 0.77 5.69 0.79
N LEU A 202 1.60 4.80 1.33
CA LEU A 202 1.55 4.31 2.69
C LEU A 202 2.78 4.81 3.46
N PHE A 203 2.57 5.09 4.74
CA PHE A 203 3.61 5.66 5.59
C PHE A 203 4.19 4.59 6.49
N ASN A 204 5.49 4.37 6.36
CA ASN A 204 6.25 3.47 7.21
C ASN A 204 5.58 2.07 7.24
N HIS A 205 5.28 1.52 8.41
CA HIS A 205 4.55 0.26 8.59
C HIS A 205 3.06 0.47 8.98
N TYR A 206 2.57 1.71 9.01
CA TYR A 206 1.22 2.05 9.46
C TYR A 206 0.20 1.87 8.35
N TRP A 207 -0.02 0.62 7.96
CA TRP A 207 -0.91 0.27 6.86
C TRP A 207 -2.32 -0.09 7.36
N ASP A 208 -2.49 -0.31 8.68
CA ASP A 208 -3.76 -0.71 9.31
C ASP A 208 -4.50 -1.84 8.58
N GLY A 209 -3.74 -2.80 8.03
CA GLY A 209 -4.27 -3.93 7.28
C GLY A 209 -4.98 -3.55 5.97
N VAL A 210 -4.82 -2.32 5.47
CA VAL A 210 -5.52 -1.83 4.27
C VAL A 210 -5.21 -2.68 3.04
N LEU A 211 -3.99 -3.22 2.94
CA LEU A 211 -3.59 -4.09 1.84
C LEU A 211 -4.13 -5.52 1.98
N ASP A 212 -4.53 -5.91 3.20
CA ASP A 212 -5.06 -7.24 3.51
C ASP A 212 -6.60 -7.28 3.39
N THR A 213 -7.25 -6.15 3.12
CA THR A 213 -8.71 -6.12 2.99
C THR A 213 -9.14 -6.85 1.71
N PRO A 214 -10.26 -7.59 1.73
CA PRO A 214 -10.76 -8.28 0.53
C PRO A 214 -11.11 -7.35 -0.64
N HIS A 215 -11.35 -6.06 -0.35
CA HIS A 215 -11.71 -5.06 -1.35
C HIS A 215 -10.50 -4.36 -1.98
N PHE A 216 -9.29 -4.53 -1.40
CA PHE A 216 -8.08 -3.94 -1.97
C PHE A 216 -7.69 -4.68 -3.27
N PRO A 217 -7.61 -3.99 -4.42
CA PRO A 217 -7.27 -4.66 -5.67
C PRO A 217 -5.82 -5.11 -5.69
N LYS A 218 -5.58 -6.35 -6.17
CA LYS A 218 -4.22 -6.93 -6.23
C LYS A 218 -3.30 -6.22 -7.23
N ASP A 219 -3.86 -5.54 -8.23
CA ASP A 219 -3.13 -4.78 -9.26
C ASP A 219 -3.05 -3.28 -8.95
N LYS A 220 -3.53 -2.85 -7.78
CA LYS A 220 -3.46 -1.46 -7.33
C LYS A 220 -2.03 -1.14 -6.92
N SER A 221 -1.45 -0.11 -7.51
CA SER A 221 -0.10 0.30 -7.17
C SER A 221 -0.02 0.89 -5.75
N VAL A 222 1.01 0.50 -5.01
CA VAL A 222 1.28 0.91 -3.63
C VAL A 222 2.68 1.49 -3.55
N TYR A 223 2.78 2.71 -3.00
CA TYR A 223 4.06 3.38 -2.78
C TYR A 223 4.35 3.47 -1.29
N LEU A 224 5.58 3.20 -0.89
CA LEU A 224 6.03 3.30 0.49
C LEU A 224 6.81 4.59 0.71
N MET A 225 6.41 5.39 1.69
CA MET A 225 7.27 6.40 2.29
C MET A 225 7.89 5.84 3.57
N PRO A 226 9.17 5.43 3.57
CA PRO A 226 9.78 4.80 4.73
C PRO A 226 10.36 5.84 5.69
N ASN A 227 10.28 5.56 7.00
CA ASN A 227 11.17 6.17 7.98
C ASN A 227 12.32 5.21 8.26
N VAL A 228 13.41 5.32 7.50
CA VAL A 228 14.54 4.35 7.50
C VAL A 228 15.32 4.28 8.82
N GLU A 229 14.99 5.11 9.79
CA GLU A 229 15.54 5.06 11.15
C GLU A 229 14.72 4.19 12.10
N MET A 230 13.50 3.81 11.71
CA MET A 230 12.61 2.98 12.54
C MET A 230 12.83 1.49 12.28
N TYR A 231 13.07 0.73 13.36
CA TYR A 231 13.34 -0.70 13.31
C TYR A 231 12.12 -1.57 12.95
N GLU A 232 10.92 -1.00 12.96
CA GLU A 232 9.66 -1.69 12.65
C GLU A 232 9.48 -1.93 11.14
N LEU A 233 10.21 -1.19 10.30
CA LEU A 233 10.32 -1.49 8.88
C LEU A 233 11.24 -2.69 8.65
N ASN A 234 10.64 -3.76 8.16
CA ASN A 234 11.34 -4.94 7.66
C ASN A 234 11.31 -5.04 6.13
N GLN A 235 12.08 -6.00 5.60
CA GLN A 235 12.23 -6.28 4.17
C GLN A 235 10.90 -6.58 3.45
N ASN A 236 9.92 -7.19 4.11
CA ASN A 236 8.62 -7.49 3.50
C ASN A 236 7.87 -6.20 3.12
N HIS A 237 8.02 -5.12 3.90
CA HIS A 237 7.40 -3.85 3.54
C HIS A 237 7.97 -3.28 2.24
N PHE A 238 9.28 -3.44 2.01
CA PHE A 238 9.95 -2.97 0.81
C PHE A 238 9.65 -3.85 -0.42
N TRP A 239 9.46 -5.14 -0.22
CA TRP A 239 9.18 -6.07 -1.32
C TRP A 239 7.72 -6.12 -1.77
N ASN A 240 6.79 -5.66 -0.93
CA ASN A 240 5.35 -5.69 -1.21
C ASN A 240 4.81 -4.36 -1.77
N VAL A 241 5.69 -3.48 -2.24
CA VAL A 241 5.32 -2.17 -2.80
C VAL A 241 5.97 -1.96 -4.17
N ASP A 242 5.34 -1.14 -5.01
CA ASP A 242 5.79 -0.88 -6.38
C ASP A 242 6.86 0.22 -6.46
N ALA A 243 6.88 1.12 -5.48
CA ALA A 243 7.89 2.17 -5.39
C ALA A 243 8.16 2.60 -3.94
N VAL A 244 9.36 3.13 -3.71
CA VAL A 244 9.78 3.66 -2.40
C VAL A 244 10.15 5.14 -2.55
N LEU A 245 9.50 6.01 -1.77
CA LEU A 245 9.67 7.46 -1.77
C LEU A 245 10.63 7.89 -0.67
N CYS A 246 11.92 7.98 -1.01
CA CYS A 246 12.95 8.39 -0.06
C CYS A 246 13.06 9.91 0.07
N LYS A 247 12.91 10.42 1.31
CA LYS A 247 13.10 11.84 1.64
C LYS A 247 14.56 12.29 1.69
N THR A 248 15.46 11.35 1.94
CA THR A 248 16.87 11.63 2.14
C THR A 248 17.73 10.73 1.25
N ARG A 249 18.92 11.21 0.92
CA ARG A 249 19.92 10.43 0.21
C ARG A 249 20.28 9.14 0.97
N THR A 250 20.41 9.21 2.30
CA THR A 250 20.69 8.03 3.13
C THR A 250 19.58 6.99 3.05
N CYS A 251 18.31 7.41 2.96
CA CYS A 251 17.22 6.48 2.68
C CYS A 251 17.43 5.80 1.33
N TYR A 252 17.68 6.60 0.28
CA TYR A 252 17.86 6.07 -1.07
C TYR A 252 18.99 5.03 -1.13
N GLU A 253 20.16 5.36 -0.59
CA GLU A 253 21.32 4.45 -0.57
C GLU A 253 21.03 3.16 0.19
N ARG A 254 20.39 3.25 1.37
CA ARG A 254 20.04 2.07 2.16
C ARG A 254 19.02 1.18 1.46
N VAL A 255 17.99 1.79 0.88
CA VAL A 255 16.92 1.09 0.18
C VAL A 255 17.43 0.46 -1.10
N ALA A 256 18.22 1.18 -1.91
CA ALA A 256 18.81 0.65 -3.13
C ALA A 256 19.66 -0.61 -2.86
N ASN A 257 20.46 -0.58 -1.79
CA ASN A 257 21.26 -1.75 -1.37
C ASN A 257 20.43 -2.97 -0.94
N LEU A 258 19.13 -2.83 -0.65
CA LEU A 258 18.25 -3.97 -0.35
C LEU A 258 17.82 -4.73 -1.61
N TYR A 259 17.94 -4.12 -2.79
CA TYR A 259 17.51 -4.70 -4.08
C TYR A 259 18.67 -5.16 -4.97
N THR A 260 19.92 -4.87 -4.58
CA THR A 260 21.16 -5.31 -5.25
C THR A 260 21.75 -6.55 -4.61
#